data_AF-A0A845G893-F1
#
_entry.id   AF-A0A845G893-F1
#
_cell.length_a   1.000
_cell.length_b   1.000
_cell.length_c   1.000
_cell.angle_alpha   90.00
_cell.angle_beta   90.00
_cell.angle_gamma   90.00
#
_symmetry.space_group_name_H-M   'P 1'
#
loop_
_entity.id
_entity.type
_entity.pdbx_description
1 polymer ?
#
loop_
_entity_poly.entity_id
_entity_poly.type
_entity_poly.pdbx_seq_one_letter_code
_entity_poly.pdbx_strand_id
1 'polypeptide(L)'
;MTPNHLAKIKQTLLDMQRSPGSIKVLELEGMARALGRQKVKRGKEPVFARHADPRLSPPLSIPHHSSGLKIGTAKSIVEALLKDVVAWEVFLRESKDD
;
A
#
# COMPACT_ATOMS: atom_id res chain seq x y z
N MET A 1 1.71 13.35 3.66
CA MET A 1 2.84 12.40 3.71
C MET A 1 4.11 13.17 4.01
N THR A 2 4.99 12.71 4.90
CA THR A 2 6.31 13.35 5.15
C THR A 2 7.43 12.37 4.83
N PRO A 3 8.66 12.82 4.50
CA PRO A 3 9.77 11.92 4.15
C PRO A 3 10.09 10.89 5.24
N ASN A 4 10.11 11.31 6.50
CA ASN A 4 10.37 10.42 7.64
C ASN A 4 9.26 9.37 7.82
N HIS A 5 8.00 9.77 7.60
CA HIS A 5 6.88 8.84 7.68
C HIS A 5 6.94 7.82 6.52
N LEU A 6 7.26 8.27 5.30
CA LEU A 6 7.39 7.42 4.13
C LEU A 6 8.52 6.39 4.29
N ALA A 7 9.67 6.81 4.84
CA ALA A 7 10.79 5.92 5.12
C ALA A 7 10.42 4.80 6.11
N LYS A 8 9.63 5.11 7.15
CA LYS A 8 9.13 4.10 8.09
C LYS A 8 8.21 3.09 7.40
N ILE A 9 7.26 3.57 6.59
CA ILE A 9 6.37 2.70 5.80
C ILE A 9 7.19 1.77 4.90
N LYS A 10 8.20 2.32 4.20
CA LYS A 10 9.08 1.56 3.31
C LYS A 10 9.77 0.40 4.03
N GLN A 11 10.37 0.67 5.19
CA GLN A 11 11.06 -0.37 5.97
C GLN A 11 10.10 -1.48 6.39
N THR A 12 8.94 -1.13 6.94
CA THR A 12 7.95 -2.12 7.34
C THR A 12 7.45 -2.96 6.15
N LEU A 13 7.24 -2.36 4.97
CA LEU A 13 6.86 -3.12 3.77
C LEU A 13 7.97 -4.07 3.29
N LEU A 14 9.25 -3.67 3.39
CA LEU A 14 10.38 -4.55 3.06
C LEU A 14 10.48 -5.73 4.03
N ASP A 15 10.23 -5.51 5.32
CA ASP A 15 10.19 -6.58 6.31
C ASP A 15 9.01 -7.54 6.08
N MET A 16 7.83 -7.01 5.73
CA MET A 16 6.69 -7.80 5.30
C MET A 16 7.02 -8.64 4.05
N GLN A 17 7.75 -8.07 3.08
CA GLN A 17 8.15 -8.78 1.87
C GLN A 17 9.05 -10.00 2.17
N ARG A 18 9.90 -9.90 3.20
CA ARG A 18 10.77 -11.00 3.66
C ARG A 18 10.01 -12.11 4.37
N SER A 19 8.94 -11.76 5.10
CA SER A 19 8.13 -12.70 5.90
C SER A 19 6.64 -12.68 5.52
N PRO A 20 6.27 -13.07 4.29
CA PRO A 20 4.90 -12.93 3.78
C PRO A 20 3.90 -13.91 4.37
N GLY A 21 4.36 -15.00 4.98
CA GLY A 21 3.49 -16.04 5.57
C GLY A 21 2.78 -15.62 6.86
N SER A 22 3.24 -14.56 7.51
CA SER A 22 2.67 -14.06 8.77
C SER A 22 1.85 -12.77 8.60
N ILE A 23 1.74 -12.23 7.39
CA ILE A 23 1.08 -10.95 7.14
C ILE A 23 -0.42 -11.09 7.35
N LYS A 24 -0.98 -10.24 8.22
CA LYS A 24 -2.43 -10.15 8.40
C LYS A 24 -3.04 -9.15 7.41
N VAL A 25 -4.26 -9.45 6.97
CA VAL A 25 -5.04 -8.57 6.07
C VAL A 25 -5.13 -7.15 6.62
N LEU A 26 -5.40 -7.01 7.93
CA LEU A 26 -5.54 -5.73 8.61
C LEU A 26 -4.26 -4.88 8.57
N GLU A 27 -3.09 -5.51 8.57
CA GLU A 27 -1.81 -4.81 8.46
C GLU A 27 -1.66 -4.20 7.07
N LEU A 28 -1.97 -4.96 6.01
CA LEU A 28 -1.95 -4.47 4.63
C LEU A 28 -2.94 -3.32 4.41
N GLU A 29 -4.15 -3.41 4.97
CA GLU A 29 -5.10 -2.31 4.93
C GLU A 29 -4.58 -1.07 5.67
N GLY A 30 -3.91 -1.27 6.82
CA GLY A 30 -3.26 -0.20 7.58
C GLY A 30 -2.20 0.52 6.74
N MET A 31 -1.34 -0.23 6.06
CA MET A 31 -0.31 0.33 5.17
C MET A 31 -0.91 1.05 3.97
N ALA A 32 -1.96 0.48 3.35
CA ALA A 32 -2.69 1.13 2.27
C ALA A 32 -3.25 2.49 2.70
N ARG A 33 -3.87 2.55 3.89
CA ARG A 33 -4.38 3.81 4.48
C ARG A 33 -3.25 4.80 4.77
N ALA A 34 -2.14 4.35 5.35
CA ALA A 34 -0.98 5.19 5.64
C ALA A 34 -0.36 5.80 4.38
N LEU A 35 -0.40 5.09 3.25
CA LEU A 35 0.01 5.58 1.92
C LEU A 35 -1.03 6.49 1.24
N GLY A 36 -2.11 6.84 1.94
CA GLY A 36 -3.15 7.74 1.47
C GLY A 36 -4.23 7.07 0.62
N ARG A 37 -4.26 5.73 0.53
CA ARG A 37 -5.39 5.04 -0.10
C ARG A 37 -6.61 5.06 0.83
N GLN A 38 -7.78 5.24 0.25
CA GLN A 38 -9.07 5.20 0.94
C GLN A 38 -9.87 4.00 0.48
N LYS A 39 -10.59 3.39 1.41
CA LYS A 39 -11.50 2.27 1.11
C LYS A 39 -12.69 2.80 0.31
N VAL A 40 -12.92 2.24 -0.87
CA VAL A 40 -14.04 2.57 -1.75
C VAL A 40 -14.97 1.37 -1.89
N LYS A 41 -16.28 1.61 -1.98
CA LYS A 41 -17.26 0.56 -2.26
C LYS A 41 -17.25 0.26 -3.76
N ARG A 42 -16.46 -0.73 -4.18
CA ARG A 42 -16.41 -1.21 -5.57
C ARG A 42 -16.39 -2.75 -5.60
N GLY A 43 -17.50 -3.37 -5.97
CA GLY A 43 -17.63 -4.83 -6.03
C GLY A 43 -17.80 -5.50 -4.67
N LYS A 44 -17.54 -6.82 -4.60
CA LYS A 44 -17.71 -7.64 -3.38
C LYS A 44 -16.53 -7.54 -2.40
N GLU A 45 -15.36 -7.07 -2.85
CA GLU A 45 -14.14 -7.02 -2.05
C GLU A 45 -13.78 -5.59 -1.59
N PRO A 46 -13.06 -5.43 -0.45
CA PRO A 46 -12.48 -4.16 -0.07
C PRO A 46 -11.47 -3.66 -1.12
N VAL A 47 -11.79 -2.54 -1.76
CA VAL A 47 -10.93 -1.89 -2.75
C VAL A 47 -10.40 -0.58 -2.18
N PHE A 48 -9.11 -0.29 -2.42
CA PHE A 48 -8.44 0.91 -1.93
C PHE A 48 -7.93 1.78 -3.09
N ALA A 49 -8.41 3.03 -3.17
CA ALA A 49 -8.12 3.99 -4.24
C ALA A 49 -7.51 5.30 -3.70
N ARG A 50 -6.81 6.07 -4.54
CA ARG A 50 -6.27 7.42 -4.21
C ARG A 50 -7.04 8.50 -4.99
N HIS A 51 -7.46 9.57 -4.30
CA HIS A 51 -8.34 10.61 -4.85
C HIS A 51 -7.67 11.99 -5.10
N ALA A 52 -6.47 12.25 -4.59
CA ALA A 52 -5.75 13.53 -4.79
C ALA A 52 -4.34 13.25 -5.33
N ASP A 53 -4.08 13.68 -6.56
CA ASP A 53 -3.04 13.26 -7.53
C ASP A 53 -1.61 13.74 -7.17
N PRO A 54 -0.49 13.00 -7.42
CA PRO A 54 -0.08 12.36 -8.69
C PRO A 54 0.52 10.92 -8.61
N ARG A 55 0.32 9.95 -9.53
CA ARG A 55 -0.56 9.81 -10.71
C ARG A 55 -0.93 8.32 -10.92
N LEU A 56 -2.02 7.94 -10.25
CA LEU A 56 -2.89 6.74 -10.37
C LEU A 56 -2.25 5.34 -10.41
N SER A 57 -1.71 4.87 -9.27
CA SER A 57 -1.63 3.43 -9.04
C SER A 57 -3.03 2.81 -9.19
N PRO A 58 -3.18 1.66 -9.89
CA PRO A 58 -4.47 1.03 -10.06
C PRO A 58 -5.13 0.74 -8.69
N PRO A 59 -6.47 0.62 -8.66
CA PRO A 59 -7.18 0.18 -7.47
C PRO A 59 -6.53 -1.08 -6.92
N LEU A 60 -6.25 -1.08 -5.62
CA LEU A 60 -5.66 -2.23 -4.95
C LEU A 60 -6.78 -2.96 -4.22
N SER A 61 -7.07 -4.18 -4.67
CA SER A 61 -7.95 -5.09 -3.96
C SER A 61 -7.15 -5.78 -2.85
N ILE A 62 -7.66 -5.72 -1.63
CA ILE A 62 -7.11 -6.47 -0.50
C ILE A 62 -8.24 -7.44 -0.07
N PRO A 63 -8.19 -8.70 -0.52
CA PRO A 63 -9.26 -9.65 -0.24
C PRO A 63 -9.30 -9.97 1.26
N HIS A 64 -10.51 -9.94 1.80
CA HIS A 64 -10.77 -10.27 3.20
C HIS A 64 -11.62 -11.54 3.24
N HIS A 65 -10.95 -12.70 3.15
CA HIS A 65 -11.58 -14.02 3.22
C HIS A 65 -11.30 -14.67 4.59
N SER A 66 -12.25 -15.47 5.06
CA SER A 66 -12.14 -16.22 6.33
C SER A 66 -10.98 -17.22 6.36
N SER A 67 -10.53 -17.70 5.20
CA SER A 67 -9.38 -18.61 5.06
C SER A 67 -8.01 -17.92 5.14
N GLY A 68 -7.98 -16.60 5.34
CA GLY A 68 -6.74 -15.81 5.33
C GLY A 68 -6.20 -15.51 3.92
N LEU A 69 -5.07 -14.81 3.88
CA LEU A 69 -4.35 -14.43 2.65
C LEU A 69 -3.38 -15.53 2.23
N LYS A 70 -3.42 -15.92 0.96
CA LYS A 70 -2.36 -16.77 0.39
C LYS A 70 -1.04 -15.98 0.34
N ILE A 71 0.08 -16.67 0.57
CA ILE A 71 1.42 -16.08 0.56
C ILE A 71 1.69 -15.28 -0.73
N GLY A 72 1.32 -15.83 -1.89
CA GLY A 72 1.49 -15.15 -3.17
C GLY A 72 0.69 -13.85 -3.25
N THR A 73 -0.57 -13.87 -2.80
CA THR A 73 -1.42 -12.67 -2.76
C THR A 73 -0.85 -11.61 -1.82
N ALA A 74 -0.37 -12.00 -0.64
CA ALA A 74 0.25 -11.09 0.30
C ALA A 74 1.51 -10.42 -0.31
N LYS A 75 2.38 -11.19 -0.97
CA LYS A 75 3.55 -10.64 -1.69
C LYS A 75 3.15 -9.62 -2.76
N SER A 76 2.19 -9.96 -3.62
CA SER A 76 1.75 -9.07 -4.69
C SER A 76 1.15 -7.76 -4.15
N ILE A 77 0.44 -7.81 -3.02
CA ILE A 77 -0.10 -6.61 -2.36
C ILE A 77 1.05 -5.76 -1.80
N VAL A 78 2.02 -6.36 -1.11
CA VAL A 78 3.20 -5.63 -0.59
C VAL A 78 3.98 -4.96 -1.73
N GLU A 79 4.20 -5.65 -2.84
CA GLU A 79 4.85 -5.08 -4.02
C GLU A 79 4.08 -3.89 -4.60
N ALA A 80 2.75 -3.96 -4.65
CA ALA A 80 1.93 -2.83 -5.08
C ALA A 80 2.07 -1.62 -4.14
N LEU A 81 2.12 -1.85 -2.82
CA LEU A 81 2.33 -0.80 -1.82
C LEU A 81 3.77 -0.22 -1.87
N LEU A 82 4.77 -1.02 -2.21
CA LEU A 82 6.13 -0.53 -2.44
C LEU A 82 6.22 0.37 -3.68
N LYS A 83 5.47 0.07 -4.75
CA LYS A 83 5.34 0.99 -5.89
C LYS A 83 4.69 2.31 -5.48
N ASP A 84 3.74 2.27 -4.56
CA ASP A 84 3.14 3.48 -4.01
C ASP A 84 4.14 4.34 -3.24
N VAL A 85 5.09 3.72 -2.53
CA VAL A 85 6.21 4.41 -1.87
C VAL A 85 7.08 5.14 -2.89
N VAL A 86 7.47 4.46 -3.97
CA VAL A 86 8.30 5.06 -5.04
C VAL A 86 7.62 6.28 -5.64
N ALA A 87 6.30 6.21 -5.90
CA ALA A 87 5.54 7.36 -6.40
C ALA A 87 5.57 8.55 -5.43
N TRP A 88 5.46 8.29 -4.13
CA TRP A 88 5.59 9.33 -3.10
C TRP A 88 7.01 9.91 -3.01
N GLU A 89 8.05 9.09 -3.16
CA GLU A 89 9.44 9.55 -3.16
C GLU A 89 9.71 10.51 -4.32
N VAL A 90 9.20 10.20 -5.52
CA VAL A 90 9.30 11.07 -6.69
C VAL A 90 8.57 12.39 -6.44
N PHE A 91 7.31 12.33 -6.00
CA PHE A 91 6.50 13.53 -5.74
C PHE A 91 7.14 14.46 -4.69
N LEU A 92 7.59 13.91 -3.56
CA LEU A 92 8.20 14.71 -2.49
C LEU A 92 9.56 15.30 -2.87
N ARG A 93 10.25 14.73 -3.86
CA ARG A 93 11.48 15.29 -4.42
C ARG A 93 11.15 16.46 -5.34
N GLU A 94 10.23 16.28 -6.27
CA GLU A 94 9.80 17.35 -7.20
C GLU A 94 9.23 18.56 -6.43
N SER A 95 8.42 18.35 -5.40
CA SER A 95 7.86 19.44 -4.58
C SER A 95 8.87 20.17 -3.67
N LYS A 96 10.14 19.73 -3.61
CA LYS A 96 11.21 20.43 -2.86
C LYS A 96 12.07 21.33 -3.74
N ASP A 97 12.00 21.13 -5.06
CA ASP A 97 12.79 21.87 -6.04
C ASP A 97 12.02 23.10 -6.59
N ASP A 98 10.79 23.35 -6.11
CA ASP A 98 9.95 24.55 -6.31
C ASP A 98 9.96 25.47 -5.07
#